data_AF-A0A530QT00-F1
#
_entry.id   AF-A0A530QT00-F1
#
_cell.length_a   1.000
_cell.length_b   1.000
_cell.length_c   1.000
_cell.angle_alpha   90.00
_cell.angle_beta   90.00
_cell.angle_gamma   90.00
#
_symmetry.space_group_name_H-M   'P 1'
#
loop_
_entity.id
_entity.type
_entity.pdbx_description
1 polymer ?
#
loop_
_entity_poly.entity_id
_entity_poly.type
_entity_poly.pdbx_seq_one_letter_code
_entity_poly.pdbx_strand_id
1 'polypeptide(L)'
;PNGAKVFARRSDKTLRVGISGAFTYSGFHDAILDRIEDVAAQAALDRAVFAGGCSENAETSVSALSEDILKLYYEDYIAQWDSILRDIRLAPLADLNIASENLKDLSSADSALKRLLTAVVQETELTRSDEAPADNKAATKAGSKLLSKLGKLGKLAKTGAKLLPRAGSANEVDLTGNLVAEHFKPLKGAIAEVDGQPPALDAAVVALTALSNVLQTVTANPDPQDAIKKQGGLAELTGAVARQAQI
;
A
#
# COMPACT_ATOMS: atom_id res chain seq x y z
N PRO A 1 18.50 9.61 6.53
CA PRO A 1 17.04 9.29 6.58
C PRO A 1 16.45 9.59 7.95
N ASN A 2 15.51 10.54 8.05
CA ASN A 2 14.92 10.99 9.32
C ASN A 2 13.67 10.19 9.75
N GLY A 3 13.35 9.08 9.07
CA GLY A 3 12.10 8.35 9.31
C GLY A 3 11.87 7.92 10.77
N ALA A 4 12.92 7.47 11.48
CA ALA A 4 12.82 7.09 12.89
C ALA A 4 12.71 8.28 13.87
N LYS A 5 13.02 9.51 13.42
CA LYS A 5 12.77 10.73 14.19
C LYS A 5 11.29 11.13 14.12
N VAL A 6 10.68 10.94 12.94
CA VAL A 6 9.34 11.45 12.62
C VAL A 6 8.25 10.42 12.86
N PHE A 7 8.54 9.13 12.71
CA PHE A 7 7.56 8.05 12.84
C PHE A 7 7.88 7.12 14.01
N ALA A 8 6.82 6.60 14.60
CA ALA A 8 6.86 5.51 15.58
C ALA A 8 5.75 4.50 15.25
N ARG A 9 5.80 3.32 15.88
CA ARG A 9 4.69 2.35 15.81
C ARG A 9 3.78 2.50 17.03
N ARG A 10 2.48 2.27 16.87
CA ARG A 10 1.50 2.24 17.96
C ARG A 10 1.67 1.00 18.82
N SER A 11 2.14 -0.08 18.20
CA SER A 11 2.51 -1.35 18.83
C SER A 11 3.86 -1.32 19.56
N ASP A 12 4.56 -0.19 19.56
CA ASP A 12 5.92 0.00 20.08
C ASP A 12 7.00 -0.90 19.43
N LYS A 13 6.64 -1.64 18.37
CA LYS A 13 7.61 -2.34 17.52
C LYS A 13 8.55 -1.34 16.85
N THR A 14 9.80 -1.75 16.62
CA THR A 14 10.75 -0.93 15.86
C THR A 14 10.30 -0.79 14.40
N LEU A 15 10.62 0.33 13.76
CA LEU A 15 10.40 0.53 12.32
C LEU A 15 11.22 -0.43 11.44
N ARG A 16 12.15 -1.20 12.03
CA ARG A 16 12.95 -2.22 11.33
C ARG A 16 12.21 -3.54 11.18
N VAL A 17 11.12 -3.74 11.92
CA VAL A 17 10.23 -4.90 11.73
C VAL A 17 9.40 -4.64 10.48
N GLY A 18 9.86 -5.18 9.35
CA GLY A 18 9.20 -5.06 8.06
C GLY A 18 8.07 -6.06 7.84
N ILE A 19 7.57 -6.09 6.61
CA ILE A 19 6.60 -7.08 6.13
C ILE A 19 7.38 -8.28 5.56
N SER A 20 6.79 -9.48 5.60
CA SER A 20 7.35 -10.65 4.93
C SER A 20 7.57 -10.36 3.45
N GLY A 21 8.72 -10.78 2.91
CA GLY A 21 9.06 -10.60 1.50
C GLY A 21 8.03 -11.19 0.54
N ALA A 22 7.22 -12.16 0.98
CA ALA A 22 6.11 -12.69 0.21
C ALA A 22 5.09 -11.61 -0.19
N PHE A 23 4.83 -10.61 0.67
CA PHE A 23 3.86 -9.54 0.42
C PHE A 23 4.52 -8.26 -0.09
N THR A 24 5.49 -8.40 -1.00
CA THR A 24 6.17 -7.30 -1.69
C THR A 24 5.90 -7.39 -3.18
N TYR A 25 6.18 -6.32 -3.94
CA TYR A 25 6.06 -6.35 -5.40
C TYR A 25 6.87 -7.50 -6.01
N SER A 26 8.15 -7.62 -5.62
CA SER A 26 9.00 -8.72 -6.06
C SER A 26 8.54 -10.08 -5.53
N GLY A 27 8.03 -10.15 -4.30
CA GLY A 27 7.51 -11.39 -3.74
C GLY A 27 6.36 -11.97 -4.55
N PHE A 28 5.41 -11.11 -4.91
CA PHE A 28 4.30 -11.48 -5.78
C PHE A 28 4.79 -11.99 -7.13
N HIS A 29 5.57 -11.17 -7.84
CA HIS A 29 5.94 -11.44 -9.24
C HIS A 29 7.00 -12.53 -9.43
N ASP A 30 7.99 -12.59 -8.54
CA ASP A 30 9.16 -13.46 -8.72
C ASP A 30 9.09 -14.76 -7.91
N ALA A 31 8.21 -14.85 -6.91
CA ALA A 31 8.12 -16.02 -6.04
C ALA A 31 6.72 -16.64 -5.96
N ILE A 32 5.68 -15.84 -5.74
CA ILE A 32 4.32 -16.37 -5.52
C ILE A 32 3.72 -16.86 -6.84
N LEU A 33 3.74 -16.03 -7.89
CA LEU A 33 3.19 -16.41 -9.20
C LEU A 33 3.88 -17.65 -9.80
N ASP A 34 5.16 -17.86 -9.49
CA ASP A 34 5.92 -19.01 -9.99
C ASP A 34 5.60 -20.32 -9.26
N ARG A 35 4.96 -20.27 -8.07
CA ARG A 35 4.66 -21.44 -7.24
C ARG A 35 3.19 -21.76 -7.12
N ILE A 36 2.31 -20.86 -7.56
CA ILE A 36 0.87 -20.97 -7.32
C ILE A 36 0.27 -22.26 -7.90
N GLU A 37 0.68 -22.63 -9.13
CA GLU A 37 0.20 -23.86 -9.78
C GLU A 37 0.70 -25.12 -9.07
N ASP A 38 1.96 -25.14 -8.62
CA ASP A 38 2.53 -26.28 -7.90
C ASP A 38 1.81 -26.50 -6.55
N VAL A 39 1.56 -25.40 -5.82
CA VAL A 39 0.83 -25.44 -4.55
C VAL A 39 -0.62 -25.89 -4.76
N ALA A 40 -1.28 -25.40 -5.80
CA ALA A 40 -2.63 -25.82 -6.15
C ALA A 40 -2.68 -27.30 -6.56
N ALA A 41 -1.70 -27.79 -7.33
CA ALA A 41 -1.61 -29.20 -7.69
C ALA A 41 -1.43 -30.08 -6.45
N GLN A 42 -0.58 -29.69 -5.51
CA GLN A 42 -0.40 -30.41 -4.25
C GLN A 42 -1.68 -30.42 -3.42
N ALA A 43 -2.36 -29.28 -3.28
CA ALA A 43 -3.60 -29.18 -2.54
C ALA A 43 -4.73 -30.03 -3.17
N ALA A 44 -4.77 -30.15 -4.50
CA ALA A 44 -5.69 -31.03 -5.21
C ALA A 44 -5.40 -32.52 -4.92
N LEU A 45 -4.12 -32.92 -4.89
CA LEU A 45 -3.70 -34.28 -4.51
C LEU A 45 -4.08 -34.59 -3.07
N ASP A 46 -3.77 -33.69 -2.13
CA ASP A 46 -4.10 -33.87 -0.71
C ASP A 46 -5.61 -34.06 -0.52
N ARG A 47 -6.43 -33.25 -1.19
CA ARG A 47 -7.90 -33.38 -1.18
C ARG A 47 -8.36 -34.74 -1.70
N ALA A 48 -7.76 -35.25 -2.78
CA ALA A 48 -8.12 -36.56 -3.32
C ALA A 48 -7.82 -37.71 -2.33
N VAL A 49 -6.72 -37.61 -1.60
CA VAL A 49 -6.35 -38.56 -0.54
C VAL A 49 -7.35 -38.49 0.63
N PHE A 50 -7.68 -37.29 1.11
CA PHE A 50 -8.62 -37.12 2.22
C PHE A 50 -10.07 -37.50 1.88
N ALA A 51 -10.48 -37.36 0.62
CA ALA A 51 -11.81 -37.76 0.15
C ALA A 51 -11.97 -39.28 -0.05
N GLY A 52 -10.95 -40.09 0.27
CA GLY A 52 -10.99 -41.55 0.13
C GLY A 52 -11.17 -42.04 -1.31
N GLY A 53 -10.80 -41.21 -2.30
CA GLY A 53 -10.98 -41.52 -3.72
C GLY A 53 -12.43 -41.39 -4.24
N CYS A 54 -13.39 -40.92 -3.44
CA CYS A 54 -14.75 -40.64 -3.90
C CYS A 54 -14.76 -39.36 -4.77
N SER A 55 -14.93 -39.54 -6.08
CA SER A 55 -14.83 -38.45 -7.09
C SER A 55 -15.99 -37.45 -7.07
N GLU A 56 -17.04 -37.67 -6.27
CA GLU A 56 -18.25 -36.82 -6.27
C GLU A 56 -18.00 -35.40 -5.72
N ASN A 57 -16.82 -35.10 -5.15
CA ASN A 57 -16.39 -33.76 -4.75
C ASN A 57 -15.07 -33.31 -5.43
N ALA A 58 -14.65 -33.97 -6.51
CA ALA A 58 -13.29 -33.90 -7.07
C ALA A 58 -13.09 -32.94 -8.26
N GLU A 59 -14.05 -32.08 -8.58
CA GLU A 59 -14.01 -31.31 -9.84
C GLU A 59 -13.47 -29.88 -9.74
N THR A 60 -12.78 -29.50 -8.67
CA THR A 60 -12.04 -28.23 -8.69
C THR A 60 -10.75 -28.44 -9.47
N SER A 61 -10.70 -27.93 -10.70
CA SER A 61 -9.46 -27.95 -11.50
C SER A 61 -8.32 -27.25 -10.76
N VAL A 62 -7.07 -27.64 -11.05
CA VAL A 62 -5.87 -26.97 -10.50
C VAL A 62 -5.90 -25.47 -10.80
N SER A 63 -6.39 -25.07 -11.98
CA SER A 63 -6.56 -23.65 -12.34
C SER A 63 -7.52 -22.92 -11.40
N ALA A 64 -8.70 -23.50 -11.14
CA ALA A 64 -9.68 -22.91 -10.23
C ALA A 64 -9.12 -22.82 -8.80
N LEU A 65 -8.35 -23.82 -8.37
CA LEU A 65 -7.71 -23.81 -7.06
C LEU A 65 -6.57 -22.79 -6.96
N SER A 66 -5.77 -22.62 -8.02
CA SER A 66 -4.76 -21.56 -8.11
C SER A 66 -5.39 -20.18 -7.96
N GLU A 67 -6.52 -19.95 -8.62
CA GLU A 67 -7.31 -18.72 -8.51
C GLU A 67 -7.79 -18.51 -7.06
N ASP A 68 -8.40 -19.52 -6.43
CA ASP A 68 -8.87 -19.42 -5.05
C ASP A 68 -7.73 -19.12 -4.06
N ILE A 69 -6.57 -19.79 -4.21
CA ILE A 69 -5.39 -19.54 -3.38
C ILE A 69 -4.88 -18.11 -3.60
N LEU A 70 -4.85 -17.64 -4.84
CA LEU A 70 -4.34 -16.30 -5.15
C LEU A 70 -5.26 -15.21 -4.58
N LYS A 71 -6.58 -15.45 -4.57
CA LYS A 71 -7.53 -14.56 -3.92
C LYS A 71 -7.25 -14.43 -2.42
N LEU A 72 -7.06 -15.55 -1.71
CA LEU A 72 -6.69 -15.53 -0.29
C LEU A 72 -5.36 -14.82 -0.07
N TYR A 73 -4.38 -15.05 -0.94
CA TYR A 73 -3.10 -14.35 -0.90
C TYR A 73 -3.26 -12.82 -1.04
N TYR A 74 -4.15 -12.32 -1.90
CA TYR A 74 -4.41 -10.88 -2.00
C TYR A 74 -5.08 -10.30 -0.77
N GLU A 75 -6.02 -11.04 -0.16
CA GLU A 75 -6.67 -10.64 1.09
C GLU A 75 -5.63 -10.50 2.21
N ASP A 76 -4.71 -11.47 2.32
CA ASP A 76 -3.58 -11.42 3.26
C ASP A 76 -2.60 -10.29 2.93
N TYR A 77 -2.29 -10.08 1.65
CA TYR A 77 -1.43 -9.00 1.19
C TYR A 77 -1.97 -7.65 1.68
N ILE A 78 -3.26 -7.39 1.42
CA ILE A 78 -3.94 -6.19 1.88
C ILE A 78 -3.91 -6.08 3.39
N ALA A 79 -4.26 -7.15 4.11
CA ALA A 79 -4.29 -7.15 5.57
C ALA A 79 -2.93 -6.80 6.20
N GLN A 80 -1.83 -7.33 5.64
CA GLN A 80 -0.48 -7.06 6.12
C GLN A 80 -0.08 -5.59 5.93
N TRP A 81 -0.38 -5.03 4.77
CA TRP A 81 -0.09 -3.61 4.47
C TRP A 81 -1.00 -2.66 5.25
N ASP A 82 -2.30 -2.94 5.35
CA ASP A 82 -3.23 -2.17 6.18
C ASP A 82 -2.79 -2.18 7.65
N SER A 83 -2.35 -3.32 8.15
CA SER A 83 -1.88 -3.48 9.53
C SER A 83 -0.65 -2.59 9.82
N ILE A 84 0.37 -2.60 8.94
CA ILE A 84 1.53 -1.74 9.14
C ILE A 84 1.18 -0.25 9.00
N LEU A 85 0.34 0.12 8.04
CA LEU A 85 -0.05 1.51 7.82
C LEU A 85 -0.86 2.07 8.99
N ARG A 86 -1.79 1.29 9.56
CA ARG A 86 -2.57 1.67 10.75
C ARG A 86 -1.73 1.74 12.02
N ASP A 87 -0.63 1.00 12.05
CA ASP A 87 0.31 0.95 13.17
C ASP A 87 1.35 2.07 13.11
N ILE A 88 1.59 2.70 11.96
CA ILE A 88 2.46 3.87 11.85
C ILE A 88 1.75 5.10 12.42
N ARG A 89 2.47 5.84 13.27
CA ARG A 89 2.05 7.14 13.84
C ARG A 89 3.21 8.12 13.80
N LEU A 90 2.91 9.40 14.04
CA LEU A 90 3.95 10.36 14.38
C LEU A 90 4.63 9.97 15.70
N ALA A 91 5.95 10.18 15.75
CA ALA A 91 6.70 10.08 16.99
C ALA A 91 6.12 11.07 18.03
N PRO A 92 6.19 10.74 19.34
CA PRO A 92 5.71 11.63 20.38
C PRO A 92 6.30 13.04 20.26
N LEU A 93 5.43 14.06 20.25
CA LEU A 93 5.82 15.46 20.22
C LEU A 93 6.00 15.94 21.67
N ALA A 94 7.17 15.69 22.24
CA ALA A 94 7.46 15.92 23.66
C ALA A 94 7.47 17.42 24.03
N ASP A 95 7.84 18.30 23.11
CA ASP A 95 7.80 19.75 23.30
C ASP A 95 7.55 20.48 21.97
N LEU A 96 7.36 21.80 22.06
CA LEU A 96 7.03 22.64 20.90
C LEU A 96 8.18 22.77 19.88
N ASN A 97 9.44 22.66 20.32
CA ASN A 97 10.59 22.71 19.42
C ASN A 97 10.66 21.41 18.60
N ILE A 98 10.54 20.26 19.26
CA ILE A 98 10.46 18.95 18.60
C ILE A 98 9.25 18.90 17.66
N ALA A 99 8.10 19.45 18.08
CA ALA A 99 6.92 19.55 17.23
C ALA A 99 7.17 20.38 15.98
N SER A 100 7.77 21.57 16.12
CA SER A 100 8.08 22.44 14.98
C SER A 100 9.07 21.80 14.01
N GLU A 101 10.13 21.17 14.53
CA GLU A 101 11.10 20.45 13.70
C GLU A 101 10.46 19.28 12.94
N ASN A 102 9.69 18.43 13.62
CA ASN A 102 9.05 17.29 12.99
C ASN A 102 8.03 17.72 11.93
N LEU A 103 7.25 18.77 12.19
CA LEU A 103 6.31 19.33 11.22
C LEU A 103 7.01 19.93 10.01
N LYS A 104 8.14 20.62 10.22
CA LYS A 104 8.99 21.14 9.13
C LYS A 104 9.58 20.02 8.28
N ASP A 105 10.04 18.94 8.89
CA ASP A 105 10.53 17.77 8.16
C ASP A 105 9.41 17.14 7.32
N LEU A 106 8.21 16.99 7.89
CA LEU A 106 7.03 16.47 7.20
C LEU A 106 6.56 17.35 6.04
N SER A 107 6.70 18.66 6.15
CA SER A 107 6.27 19.62 5.12
C SER A 107 7.39 19.99 4.13
N SER A 108 8.60 19.47 4.32
CA SER A 108 9.73 19.76 3.44
C SER A 108 9.59 19.10 2.07
N ALA A 109 10.31 19.63 1.08
CA ALA A 109 10.42 18.99 -0.23
C ALA A 109 10.98 17.55 -0.14
N ASP A 110 11.79 17.26 0.88
CA ASP A 110 12.33 15.94 1.18
C ASP A 110 11.54 15.21 2.27
N SER A 111 10.21 15.33 2.22
CA SER A 111 9.31 14.82 3.25
C SER A 111 9.47 13.33 3.53
N ALA A 112 9.69 12.99 4.80
CA ALA A 112 9.71 11.61 5.26
C ALA A 112 8.36 10.90 5.02
N LEU A 113 7.24 11.64 5.07
CA LEU A 113 5.91 11.11 4.77
C LEU A 113 5.76 10.79 3.28
N LYS A 114 6.19 11.71 2.40
CA LYS A 114 6.18 11.45 0.95
C LYS A 114 7.01 10.22 0.60
N ARG A 115 8.23 10.11 1.15
CA ARG A 115 9.10 8.94 0.96
C ARG A 115 8.47 7.64 1.41
N LEU A 116 7.81 7.63 2.57
CA LEU A 116 7.10 6.46 3.09
C LEU A 116 5.97 6.06 2.14
N LEU A 117 5.09 7.00 1.76
CA LEU A 117 3.96 6.73 0.87
C LEU A 117 4.43 6.26 -0.52
N THR A 118 5.50 6.87 -1.06
CA THR A 118 6.11 6.41 -2.32
C THR A 118 6.62 4.98 -2.21
N ALA A 119 7.31 4.62 -1.13
CA ALA A 119 7.77 3.25 -0.92
C ALA A 119 6.60 2.26 -0.80
N VAL A 120 5.53 2.62 -0.09
CA VAL A 120 4.32 1.79 0.02
C VAL A 120 3.70 1.57 -1.36
N VAL A 121 3.47 2.64 -2.13
CA VAL A 121 2.88 2.55 -3.48
C VAL A 121 3.76 1.70 -4.39
N GLN A 122 5.09 1.81 -4.30
CA GLN A 122 6.00 0.97 -5.08
C GLN A 122 5.87 -0.52 -4.77
N GLU A 123 5.48 -0.90 -3.56
CA GLU A 123 5.28 -2.29 -3.20
C GLU A 123 3.87 -2.77 -3.55
N THR A 124 2.86 -1.92 -3.35
CA THR A 124 1.44 -2.30 -3.48
C THR A 124 0.87 -2.13 -4.88
N GLU A 125 1.49 -1.34 -5.76
CA GLU A 125 1.04 -1.16 -7.15
C GLU A 125 1.48 -2.35 -8.01
N LEU A 126 0.86 -3.51 -7.79
CA LEU A 126 1.24 -4.78 -8.42
C LEU A 126 1.06 -4.77 -9.95
N THR A 127 0.16 -3.93 -10.46
CA THR A 127 -0.15 -3.81 -11.90
C THR A 127 0.76 -2.84 -12.65
N ARG A 128 1.72 -2.18 -11.97
CA ARG A 128 2.66 -1.30 -12.66
C ARG A 128 3.47 -2.09 -13.68
N SER A 129 3.67 -1.51 -14.84
CA SER A 129 4.72 -1.96 -15.76
C SER A 129 6.07 -1.55 -15.17
N ASP A 130 7.11 -2.39 -15.28
CA ASP A 130 8.49 -2.13 -14.80
C ASP A 130 9.18 -0.95 -15.52
N GLU A 131 8.49 0.15 -15.80
CA GLU A 131 9.14 1.45 -15.96
C GLU A 131 9.47 1.99 -14.57
N ALA A 132 10.50 1.40 -13.98
CA ALA A 132 11.17 1.97 -12.82
C ALA A 132 11.60 3.42 -13.14
N PRO A 133 11.66 4.32 -12.13
CA PRO A 133 12.38 5.58 -12.28
C PRO A 133 13.80 5.28 -12.77
N ALA A 134 14.32 6.13 -13.67
CA ALA A 134 15.45 5.89 -14.57
C ALA A 134 16.83 5.55 -13.97
N ASP A 135 16.93 5.15 -12.70
CA ASP A 135 18.22 4.99 -11.99
C ASP A 135 18.67 3.54 -11.74
N ASN A 136 17.92 2.50 -12.13
CA ASN A 136 18.38 1.10 -11.99
C ASN A 136 18.23 0.27 -13.28
N LYS A 137 19.26 0.31 -14.13
CA LYS A 137 19.36 -0.41 -15.42
C LYS A 137 19.55 -1.94 -15.32
N ALA A 138 19.08 -2.59 -14.26
CA ALA A 138 19.21 -4.04 -14.09
C ALA A 138 17.88 -4.82 -14.24
N ALA A 139 16.72 -4.15 -14.23
CA ALA A 139 15.41 -4.82 -14.17
C ALA A 139 14.78 -5.19 -15.54
N THR A 140 15.33 -4.71 -16.66
CA THR A 140 14.69 -4.77 -17.99
C THR A 140 14.49 -6.18 -18.58
N LYS A 141 15.11 -7.23 -18.01
CA LYS A 141 14.93 -8.62 -18.49
C LYS A 141 13.83 -9.40 -17.75
N ALA A 142 13.44 -8.99 -16.54
CA ALA A 142 12.43 -9.68 -15.75
C ALA A 142 11.00 -9.36 -16.23
N GLY A 143 10.70 -8.08 -16.46
CA GLY A 143 9.39 -7.62 -16.93
C GLY A 143 8.92 -8.26 -18.25
N SER A 144 9.82 -8.57 -19.18
CA SER A 144 9.46 -9.21 -20.46
C SER A 144 8.93 -10.64 -20.30
N LYS A 145 9.47 -11.41 -19.34
CA LYS A 145 8.94 -12.75 -19.03
C LYS A 145 7.61 -12.66 -18.29
N LEU A 146 7.47 -11.71 -17.36
CA LEU A 146 6.24 -11.46 -16.62
C LEU A 146 5.09 -11.05 -17.56
N LEU A 147 5.31 -10.08 -18.44
CA LEU A 147 4.36 -9.66 -19.48
C LEU A 147 3.96 -10.82 -20.41
N SER A 148 4.89 -11.72 -20.71
CA SER A 148 4.60 -12.91 -21.52
C SER A 148 3.78 -13.97 -20.77
N LYS A 149 4.00 -14.13 -19.46
CA LYS A 149 3.20 -15.01 -18.58
C LYS A 149 1.81 -14.41 -18.37
N LEU A 150 1.72 -13.13 -18.02
CA LEU A 150 0.47 -12.40 -17.86
C LEU A 150 -0.34 -12.33 -19.17
N GLY A 151 0.32 -12.18 -20.32
CA GLY A 151 -0.32 -12.24 -21.63
C GLY A 151 -0.83 -13.64 -22.01
N LYS A 152 -0.23 -14.71 -21.48
CA LYS A 152 -0.74 -16.09 -21.64
C LYS A 152 -1.90 -16.38 -20.69
N LEU A 153 -1.81 -15.92 -19.45
CA LEU A 153 -2.87 -16.03 -18.44
C LEU A 153 -4.11 -15.22 -18.83
N GLY A 154 -3.93 -13.97 -19.28
CA GLY A 154 -5.03 -13.14 -19.80
C GLY A 154 -5.62 -13.64 -21.12
N LYS A 155 -4.88 -14.44 -21.90
CA LYS A 155 -5.44 -15.18 -23.04
C LYS A 155 -6.24 -16.40 -22.59
N LEU A 156 -5.81 -17.14 -21.57
CA LEU A 156 -6.56 -18.27 -21.01
C LEU A 156 -7.92 -17.83 -20.45
N ALA A 157 -7.98 -16.74 -19.67
CA ALA A 157 -9.24 -16.17 -19.19
C ALA A 157 -10.21 -15.81 -20.35
N LYS A 158 -9.69 -15.14 -21.39
CA LYS A 158 -10.49 -14.76 -22.58
C LYS A 158 -10.93 -15.94 -23.45
N THR A 159 -10.24 -17.08 -23.38
CA THR A 159 -10.58 -18.26 -24.21
C THR A 159 -11.57 -19.18 -23.48
N GLY A 160 -11.61 -19.17 -22.14
CA GLY A 160 -12.60 -19.88 -21.32
C GLY A 160 -14.01 -19.24 -21.32
N ALA A 161 -14.12 -17.95 -21.61
CA ALA A 161 -15.40 -17.21 -21.58
C ALA A 161 -16.38 -17.52 -22.73
N LYS A 162 -16.02 -18.36 -23.71
CA LYS A 162 -16.86 -18.62 -24.90
C LYS A 162 -17.76 -19.86 -24.84
N LEU A 163 -17.85 -20.56 -23.70
CA LEU A 163 -18.78 -21.69 -23.55
C LEU A 163 -19.65 -21.55 -22.29
N LEU A 164 -20.88 -21.05 -22.52
CA LEU A 164 -22.09 -21.03 -21.66
C LEU A 164 -22.10 -20.09 -20.44
N PRO A 165 -23.15 -19.26 -20.27
CA PRO A 165 -23.34 -18.45 -19.07
C PRO A 165 -23.93 -19.31 -17.95
N ARG A 166 -23.10 -19.71 -16.98
CA ARG A 166 -23.60 -20.18 -15.67
C ARG A 166 -23.78 -18.94 -14.80
N ALA A 167 -25.00 -18.70 -14.34
CA ALA A 167 -25.30 -17.69 -13.33
C ALA A 167 -24.38 -17.92 -12.11
N GLY A 168 -23.39 -17.03 -11.95
CA GLY A 168 -22.32 -17.16 -10.96
C GLY A 168 -20.98 -16.50 -11.33
N SER A 169 -20.77 -16.11 -12.59
CA SER A 169 -19.51 -15.48 -13.06
C SER A 169 -19.33 -14.02 -12.59
N ALA A 170 -19.25 -13.81 -11.28
CA ALA A 170 -18.87 -12.54 -10.66
C ALA A 170 -17.44 -12.55 -10.09
N ASN A 171 -16.68 -13.64 -10.19
CA ASN A 171 -15.32 -13.72 -9.66
C ASN A 171 -14.42 -14.50 -10.62
N GLU A 172 -14.01 -13.92 -11.75
CA GLU A 172 -12.72 -14.32 -12.32
C GLU A 172 -11.65 -13.76 -11.38
N VAL A 173 -10.82 -14.62 -10.80
CA VAL A 173 -9.74 -14.13 -9.92
C VAL A 173 -8.70 -13.44 -10.80
N ASP A 174 -8.45 -12.18 -10.48
CA ASP A 174 -7.48 -11.38 -11.21
C ASP A 174 -6.05 -11.86 -10.95
N LEU A 175 -5.39 -12.37 -11.98
CA LEU A 175 -4.00 -12.85 -11.91
C LEU A 175 -2.95 -11.72 -11.98
N THR A 176 -3.39 -10.46 -12.13
CA THR A 176 -2.50 -9.31 -12.30
C THR A 176 -2.15 -8.58 -11.00
N GLY A 177 -2.92 -8.82 -9.92
CA GLY A 177 -2.77 -8.09 -8.65
C GLY A 177 -3.52 -6.75 -8.60
N ASN A 178 -4.41 -6.50 -9.55
CA ASN A 178 -5.33 -5.36 -9.61
C ASN A 178 -6.17 -5.22 -8.35
N LEU A 179 -6.57 -6.32 -7.68
CA LEU A 179 -7.30 -6.23 -6.41
C LEU A 179 -6.49 -5.45 -5.35
N VAL A 180 -5.20 -5.78 -5.22
CA VAL A 180 -4.28 -5.06 -4.32
C VAL A 180 -4.04 -3.63 -4.82
N ALA A 181 -3.77 -3.46 -6.12
CA ALA A 181 -3.50 -2.15 -6.70
C ALA A 181 -4.67 -1.17 -6.53
N GLU A 182 -5.91 -1.63 -6.74
CA GLU A 182 -7.13 -0.83 -6.55
C GLU A 182 -7.36 -0.49 -5.07
N HIS A 183 -7.14 -1.43 -4.15
CA HIS A 183 -7.26 -1.16 -2.71
C HIS A 183 -6.33 -0.03 -2.26
N PHE A 184 -5.10 0.02 -2.79
CA PHE A 184 -4.10 1.04 -2.46
C PHE A 184 -4.08 2.24 -3.42
N LYS A 185 -4.97 2.30 -4.41
CA LYS A 185 -5.10 3.43 -5.34
C LYS A 185 -5.25 4.79 -4.63
N PRO A 186 -6.00 4.92 -3.51
CA PRO A 186 -6.06 6.18 -2.78
C PRO A 186 -4.69 6.66 -2.26
N LEU A 187 -3.79 5.75 -1.88
CA LEU A 187 -2.43 6.13 -1.45
C LEU A 187 -1.58 6.63 -2.61
N LYS A 188 -1.77 6.07 -3.81
CA LYS A 188 -1.15 6.60 -5.04
C LYS A 188 -1.64 8.01 -5.33
N GLY A 189 -2.96 8.24 -5.24
CA GLY A 189 -3.57 9.56 -5.39
C GLY A 189 -3.12 10.59 -4.35
N ALA A 190 -2.57 10.16 -3.21
CA ALA A 190 -1.96 11.07 -2.26
C ALA A 190 -0.66 11.68 -2.79
N ILE A 191 0.15 10.95 -3.57
CA ILE A 191 1.51 11.36 -3.94
C ILE A 191 1.71 11.66 -5.43
N ALA A 192 0.77 11.26 -6.27
CA ALA A 192 0.82 11.41 -7.71
C ALA A 192 -0.56 11.77 -8.25
N GLU A 193 -0.59 12.38 -9.43
CA GLU A 193 -1.84 12.61 -10.15
C GLU A 193 -2.46 11.27 -10.55
N VAL A 194 -3.74 11.09 -10.22
CA VAL A 194 -4.52 9.89 -10.55
C VAL A 194 -5.88 10.35 -11.06
N ASP A 195 -6.31 9.82 -12.21
CA ASP A 195 -7.60 10.16 -12.84
C ASP A 195 -7.81 11.67 -13.05
N GLY A 196 -6.73 12.42 -13.34
CA GLY A 196 -6.76 13.88 -13.55
C GLY A 196 -6.87 14.70 -12.26
N GLN A 197 -6.85 14.07 -11.09
CA GLN A 197 -6.86 14.73 -9.79
C GLN A 197 -5.43 14.93 -9.28
N PRO A 198 -5.02 16.15 -8.90
CA PRO A 198 -3.68 16.41 -8.35
C PRO A 198 -3.44 15.68 -7.02
N PRO A 199 -2.18 15.48 -6.61
CA PRO A 199 -1.82 14.80 -5.38
C PRO A 199 -2.47 15.42 -4.13
N ALA A 200 -3.20 14.63 -3.35
CA ALA A 200 -3.86 15.12 -2.13
C ALA A 200 -2.86 15.56 -1.03
N LEU A 201 -1.64 15.01 -1.03
CA LEU A 201 -0.61 15.36 -0.05
C LEU A 201 -0.17 16.83 -0.14
N ASP A 202 -0.32 17.48 -1.29
CA ASP A 202 0.08 18.87 -1.47
C ASP A 202 -0.71 19.81 -0.54
N ALA A 203 -2.02 19.59 -0.40
CA ALA A 203 -2.86 20.33 0.53
C ALA A 203 -2.46 20.09 2.00
N ALA A 204 -2.14 18.85 2.35
CA ALA A 204 -1.67 18.50 3.69
C ALA A 204 -0.31 19.14 4.00
N VAL A 205 0.63 19.18 3.04
CA VAL A 205 1.94 19.83 3.19
C VAL A 205 1.79 21.34 3.43
N VAL A 206 0.87 22.00 2.72
CA VAL A 206 0.55 23.41 2.95
C VAL A 206 0.02 23.63 4.37
N ALA A 207 -0.91 22.79 4.83
CA ALA A 207 -1.47 22.89 6.18
C ALA A 207 -0.41 22.65 7.27
N LEU A 208 0.47 21.66 7.09
CA LEU A 208 1.58 21.37 8.00
C LEU A 208 2.60 22.52 8.04
N THR A 209 2.87 23.16 6.90
CA THR A 209 3.75 24.34 6.83
C THR A 209 3.16 25.51 7.61
N ALA A 210 1.87 25.80 7.42
CA ALA A 210 1.18 26.85 8.16
C ALA A 210 1.23 26.61 9.68
N LEU A 211 0.96 25.36 10.10
CA LEU A 211 1.05 24.97 11.51
C LEU A 211 2.48 25.11 12.07
N SER A 212 3.49 24.70 11.29
CA SER A 212 4.90 24.84 11.70
C SER A 212 5.28 26.30 11.94
N ASN A 213 4.87 27.21 11.06
CA ASN A 213 5.12 28.65 11.20
C ASN A 213 4.41 29.26 12.41
N VAL A 214 3.17 28.81 12.68
CA VAL A 214 2.43 29.18 13.88
C VAL A 214 3.19 28.77 15.14
N LEU A 215 3.66 27.52 15.22
CA LEU A 215 4.41 27.04 16.38
C LEU A 215 5.74 27.78 16.57
N GLN A 216 6.44 28.14 15.48
CA GLN A 216 7.64 28.97 15.55
C GLN A 216 7.35 30.36 16.12
N THR A 217 6.25 30.97 15.71
CA THR A 217 5.82 32.27 16.23
C THR A 217 5.50 32.21 17.71
N VAL A 218 4.81 31.15 18.15
CA VAL A 218 4.47 30.92 19.56
C VAL A 218 5.71 30.66 20.41
N THR A 219 6.64 29.82 19.94
CA THR A 219 7.88 29.50 20.66
C THR A 219 8.86 30.67 20.75
N ALA A 220 8.87 31.57 19.77
CA ALA A 220 9.65 32.80 19.80
C ALA A 220 9.03 33.89 20.72
N ASN A 221 7.79 33.71 21.18
CA ASN A 221 7.12 34.66 22.05
C ASN A 221 7.54 34.44 23.52
N PRO A 222 7.90 35.50 24.27
CA PRO A 222 8.20 35.40 25.70
C PRO A 222 7.02 34.88 26.55
N ASP A 223 5.77 34.99 26.06
CA ASP A 223 4.58 34.36 26.64
C ASP A 223 3.85 33.48 25.59
N PRO A 224 4.22 32.18 25.47
CA PRO A 224 3.64 31.28 24.49
C PRO A 224 2.16 30.94 24.76
N GLN A 225 1.71 31.02 26.02
CA GLN A 225 0.32 30.72 26.39
C GLN A 225 -0.63 31.82 25.93
N ASP A 226 -0.21 33.08 26.05
CA ASP A 226 -0.96 34.22 25.53
C ASP A 226 -0.97 34.25 23.98
N ALA A 227 0.15 33.89 23.35
CA ALA A 227 0.25 33.79 21.89
C ALA A 227 -0.72 32.75 21.29
N ILE A 228 -0.84 31.57 21.91
CA ILE A 228 -1.78 30.52 21.50
C ILE A 228 -3.24 31.00 21.64
N LYS A 229 -3.57 31.69 22.74
CA LYS A 229 -4.94 32.20 22.97
C LYS A 229 -5.32 33.27 21.94
N LYS A 230 -4.38 34.13 21.56
CA LYS A 230 -4.58 35.15 20.51
C LYS A 230 -4.83 34.56 19.13
N GLN A 231 -4.42 33.32 18.89
CA GLN A 231 -4.67 32.58 17.65
C GLN A 231 -5.92 31.69 17.69
N GLY A 232 -6.83 31.90 18.65
CA GLY A 232 -8.06 31.09 18.78
C GLY A 232 -7.87 29.78 19.56
N GLY A 233 -6.66 29.52 20.07
CA GLY A 233 -6.33 28.33 20.84
C GLY A 233 -5.94 27.12 19.98
N LEU A 234 -5.34 26.11 20.62
CA LEU A 234 -4.82 24.92 19.93
C LEU A 234 -5.90 24.15 19.17
N ALA A 235 -7.12 24.10 19.71
CA ALA A 235 -8.23 23.35 19.10
C ALA A 235 -8.63 23.93 17.72
N GLU A 236 -8.61 25.24 17.56
CA GLU A 236 -8.94 25.91 16.31
C GLU A 236 -7.83 25.73 15.27
N LEU A 237 -6.57 25.83 15.69
CA LEU A 237 -5.39 25.55 14.88
C LEU A 237 -5.35 24.10 14.39
N THR A 238 -5.60 23.13 15.27
CA THR A 238 -5.65 21.71 14.88
C THR A 238 -6.89 21.39 14.05
N GLY A 239 -8.02 22.06 14.32
CA GLY A 239 -9.27 21.88 13.59
C GLY A 239 -9.20 22.41 12.15
N ALA A 240 -8.49 23.51 11.92
CA ALA A 240 -8.25 24.03 10.57
C ALA A 240 -7.43 23.04 9.73
N VAL A 241 -6.36 22.49 10.30
CA VAL A 241 -5.53 21.46 9.63
C VAL A 241 -6.34 20.19 9.36
N ALA A 242 -7.15 19.72 10.32
CA ALA A 242 -7.98 18.54 10.15
C ALA A 242 -9.03 18.70 9.04
N ARG A 243 -9.66 19.88 8.93
CA ARG A 243 -10.60 20.19 7.85
C ARG A 243 -9.92 20.24 6.48
N GLN A 244 -8.70 20.79 6.42
CA GLN A 244 -7.91 20.82 5.18
C GLN A 244 -7.48 19.42 4.71
N ALA A 245 -7.31 18.47 5.65
CA ALA A 245 -6.92 17.09 5.39
C ALA A 245 -8.10 16.13 5.09
N GLN A 246 -9.34 16.61 5.16
CA GLN A 246 -10.56 15.85 4.82
C GLN A 246 -11.00 16.02 3.36
N ILE A 247 -10.25 16.80 2.57
CA ILE A 247 -10.47 17.09 1.14
C ILE A 247 -9.58 16.15 0.33
#